data_AF-A0A7I9WCK7-F1
#
_entry.id   AF-A0A7I9WCK7-F1
#
_cell.length_a   1.000
_cell.length_b   1.000
_cell.length_c   1.000
_cell.angle_alpha   90.00
_cell.angle_beta   90.00
_cell.angle_gamma   90.00
#
_symmetry.space_group_name_H-M   'P 1'
#
loop_
_entity.id
_entity.type
_entity.pdbx_description
1 polymer ?
#
loop_
_entity_poly.entity_id
_entity_poly.type
_entity_poly.pdbx_seq_one_letter_code
_entity_poly.pdbx_strand_id
1 'polypeptide(L)'
;MIASDRVQASAAADGAFPRYFGVFSPRFGTPVRMNVLSGAIATVFTIAATVLVSGSVASVFHVVLTVAITTLLLSYLVIFPTIVRLRQRYPDVERPYQVPGGHAGLWLSTVLIYLWVVLGSWVAVFPGTLEPLIGVDYDFAESWGVSRATFEFFTIGTLVVIAAAALLGYIWTRRFQPGSDTEQRFLAPGS
;
A
#
# COMPACT_ATOMS: atom_id res chain seq x y z
N MET A 1 -8.33 11.52 3.85
CA MET A 1 -9.38 11.45 2.83
C MET A 1 -9.03 12.36 1.65
N ILE A 2 -9.22 13.68 1.64
CA ILE A 2 -9.05 14.44 0.38
C ILE A 2 -7.65 14.30 -0.26
N ALA A 3 -6.54 14.47 0.47
CA ALA A 3 -5.20 14.38 -0.13
C ALA A 3 -4.86 12.97 -0.65
N SER A 4 -5.13 11.94 0.15
CA SER A 4 -4.91 10.53 -0.23
C SER A 4 -5.77 10.14 -1.42
N ASP A 5 -7.05 10.52 -1.40
CA ASP A 5 -8.05 10.05 -2.35
C ASP A 5 -7.86 10.72 -3.71
N ARG A 6 -7.18 11.89 -3.76
CA ARG A 6 -6.69 12.49 -5.01
C ARG A 6 -5.62 11.62 -5.66
N VAL A 7 -4.62 11.15 -4.90
CA VAL A 7 -3.57 10.27 -5.43
C VAL A 7 -4.16 8.95 -5.92
N GLN A 8 -5.08 8.37 -5.15
CA GLN A 8 -5.75 7.13 -5.54
C GLN A 8 -6.65 7.33 -6.78
N ALA A 9 -7.34 8.47 -6.89
CA ALA A 9 -8.13 8.81 -8.08
C ALA A 9 -7.24 9.03 -9.32
N SER A 10 -6.08 9.67 -9.18
CA SER A 10 -5.10 9.78 -10.27
C SER A 10 -4.64 8.40 -10.74
N ALA A 11 -4.29 7.49 -9.82
CA ALA A 11 -3.93 6.13 -10.18
C ALA A 11 -5.07 5.38 -10.91
N ALA A 12 -6.33 5.60 -10.50
CA ALA A 12 -7.49 5.07 -11.20
C ALA A 12 -7.69 5.69 -12.60
N ALA A 13 -7.41 6.99 -12.76
CA ALA A 13 -7.45 7.65 -14.07
C ALA A 13 -6.38 7.08 -15.02
N ASP A 14 -5.20 6.77 -14.49
CA ASP A 14 -4.08 6.14 -15.22
C ASP A 14 -4.35 4.65 -15.57
N GLY A 15 -5.47 4.09 -15.11
CA GLY A 15 -5.88 2.71 -15.43
C GLY A 15 -5.28 1.64 -14.50
N ALA A 16 -4.73 2.02 -13.35
CA ALA A 16 -4.34 1.06 -12.32
C ALA A 16 -5.55 0.47 -11.55
N PHE A 17 -6.69 1.15 -11.61
CA PHE A 17 -7.98 0.79 -11.00
C PHE A 17 -9.12 1.34 -11.89
N PRO A 18 -10.40 0.94 -11.73
CA PRO A 18 -11.44 1.39 -12.66
C PRO A 18 -11.54 2.92 -12.76
N ARG A 19 -11.43 3.44 -13.99
CA ARG A 19 -11.43 4.89 -14.30
C ARG A 19 -12.66 5.62 -13.79
N TYR A 20 -13.74 4.89 -13.50
CA TYR A 20 -14.92 5.43 -12.82
C TYR A 20 -14.57 6.19 -11.53
N PHE A 21 -13.59 5.69 -10.76
CA PHE A 21 -13.12 6.32 -9.52
C PHE A 21 -12.10 7.43 -9.74
N GLY A 22 -11.51 7.54 -10.94
CA GLY A 22 -10.53 8.57 -11.31
C GLY A 22 -11.13 9.89 -11.80
N VAL A 23 -12.44 10.09 -11.63
CA VAL A 23 -13.15 11.29 -12.08
C VAL A 23 -13.17 12.36 -10.99
N PHE A 24 -12.73 13.56 -11.36
CA PHE A 24 -12.78 14.76 -10.50
C PHE A 24 -14.01 15.61 -10.83
N SER A 25 -14.64 16.17 -9.80
CA SER A 25 -15.77 17.10 -9.96
C SER A 25 -15.35 18.35 -10.73
N PRO A 26 -16.04 18.74 -11.81
CA PRO A 26 -15.70 19.95 -12.57
C PRO A 26 -15.78 21.24 -11.74
N ARG A 27 -16.68 21.27 -10.75
CA ARG A 27 -16.94 22.47 -9.93
C ARG A 27 -15.90 22.69 -8.83
N PHE A 28 -15.42 21.61 -8.22
CA PHE A 28 -14.57 21.68 -7.01
C PHE A 28 -13.20 21.02 -7.17
N GLY A 29 -12.96 20.34 -8.29
CA GLY A 29 -11.72 19.59 -8.53
C GLY A 29 -11.50 18.46 -7.54
N THR A 30 -12.55 17.92 -6.91
CA THR A 30 -12.46 16.87 -5.87
C THR A 30 -12.83 15.48 -6.40
N PRO A 31 -12.15 14.41 -5.96
CA PRO A 31 -12.44 13.04 -6.39
C PRO A 31 -13.60 12.45 -5.57
N VAL A 32 -14.82 12.96 -5.76
CA VAL A 32 -15.98 12.62 -4.92
C VAL A 32 -16.23 11.11 -4.84
N ARG A 33 -16.12 10.41 -5.97
CA ARG A 33 -16.36 8.95 -6.04
C ARG A 33 -15.33 8.16 -5.23
N MET A 34 -14.06 8.55 -5.31
CA MET A 34 -12.99 7.91 -4.53
C MET A 34 -13.11 8.21 -3.04
N ASN A 35 -13.52 9.44 -2.70
CA ASN A 35 -13.74 9.86 -1.32
C ASN A 35 -14.91 9.12 -0.66
N VAL A 36 -15.99 8.85 -1.39
CA VAL A 36 -17.10 8.02 -0.90
C VAL A 36 -16.64 6.56 -0.74
N LEU A 37 -15.88 6.02 -1.70
CA LEU A 37 -15.36 4.66 -1.63
C LEU A 37 -14.42 4.47 -0.43
N SER A 38 -13.43 5.36 -0.24
CA SER A 38 -12.47 5.30 0.86
C SER A 38 -13.18 5.40 2.22
N GLY A 39 -14.17 6.28 2.34
CA GLY A 39 -14.99 6.43 3.56
C GLY A 39 -15.82 5.18 3.86
N ALA A 40 -16.44 4.58 2.83
CA ALA A 40 -17.19 3.34 2.98
C ALA A 40 -16.28 2.18 3.42
N ILE A 41 -15.12 2.02 2.77
CA ILE A 41 -14.12 0.99 3.14
C ILE A 41 -13.63 1.20 4.57
N ALA A 42 -13.27 2.44 4.96
CA ALA A 42 -12.81 2.75 6.30
C ALA A 42 -13.88 2.45 7.37
N THR A 43 -15.15 2.73 7.07
CA THR A 43 -16.27 2.44 7.98
C THR A 43 -16.44 0.94 8.16
N VAL A 44 -16.51 0.19 7.05
CA VAL A 44 -16.62 -1.28 7.08
C VAL A 44 -15.43 -1.90 7.82
N PHE A 45 -14.22 -1.43 7.55
CA PHE A 45 -13.02 -1.92 8.21
C PHE A 45 -13.03 -1.64 9.73
N THR A 46 -13.47 -0.45 10.14
CA THR A 46 -13.58 -0.10 11.57
C THR A 46 -14.61 -0.98 12.28
N ILE A 47 -15.76 -1.24 11.66
CA ILE A 47 -16.76 -2.16 12.21
C ILE A 47 -16.19 -3.57 12.29
N ALA A 48 -15.55 -4.06 11.23
CA ALA A 48 -14.93 -5.38 11.20
C ALA A 48 -13.86 -5.52 12.30
N ALA A 49 -12.98 -4.52 12.46
CA ALA A 49 -11.99 -4.50 13.52
C ALA A 49 -12.63 -4.57 14.91
N THR A 50 -13.67 -3.78 15.16
CA THR A 50 -14.33 -3.70 16.47
C THR A 50 -15.09 -4.99 16.82
N VAL A 51 -15.66 -5.66 15.83
CA VAL A 51 -16.44 -6.90 16.02
C VAL A 51 -15.54 -8.14 16.07
N LEU A 52 -14.51 -8.21 15.23
CA LEU A 52 -13.65 -9.40 15.08
C LEU A 52 -12.48 -9.40 16.06
N VAL A 53 -11.95 -8.23 16.43
CA VAL A 53 -10.89 -8.11 17.42
C VAL A 53 -11.55 -8.00 18.80
N SER A 54 -11.88 -9.15 19.39
CA SER A 54 -12.52 -9.25 20.71
C SER A 54 -11.52 -8.92 21.84
N GLY A 55 -11.23 -7.63 22.03
CA GLY A 55 -10.28 -7.13 23.02
C GLY A 55 -10.62 -5.71 23.51
N SER A 56 -9.73 -5.11 24.29
CA SER A 56 -9.88 -3.72 24.73
C SER A 56 -9.81 -2.74 23.55
N VAL A 57 -10.34 -1.52 23.70
CA VAL A 57 -10.21 -0.47 22.66
C VAL A 57 -8.75 -0.20 22.30
N ALA A 58 -7.83 -0.27 23.29
CA ALA A 58 -6.40 -0.13 23.07
C ALA A 58 -5.84 -1.27 22.20
N SER A 59 -6.27 -2.51 22.46
CA SER A 59 -5.89 -3.69 21.67
C SER A 59 -6.39 -3.57 20.22
N VAL A 60 -7.65 -3.19 20.02
CA VAL A 60 -8.22 -2.96 18.67
C VAL A 60 -7.43 -1.88 17.94
N PHE A 61 -7.14 -0.75 18.59
CA PHE A 61 -6.31 0.31 18.01
C PHE A 61 -4.92 -0.18 17.62
N HIS A 62 -4.25 -0.94 18.49
CA HIS A 62 -2.91 -1.46 18.23
C HIS A 62 -2.87 -2.43 17.04
N VAL A 63 -3.86 -3.33 16.95
CA VAL A 63 -4.00 -4.25 15.81
C VAL A 63 -4.28 -3.48 14.52
N VAL A 64 -5.22 -2.54 14.53
CA VAL A 64 -5.55 -1.71 13.35
C VAL A 64 -4.35 -0.88 12.89
N LEU A 65 -3.63 -0.24 13.81
CA LEU A 65 -2.42 0.52 13.51
C LEU A 65 -1.36 -0.38 12.86
N THR A 66 -1.18 -1.59 13.39
CA THR A 66 -0.24 -2.57 12.83
C THR A 66 -0.64 -3.01 11.42
N VAL A 67 -1.93 -3.23 11.16
CA VAL A 67 -2.42 -3.52 9.81
C VAL A 67 -2.12 -2.35 8.86
N ALA A 68 -2.34 -1.11 9.29
CA ALA A 68 -2.00 0.07 8.49
C ALA A 68 -0.49 0.13 8.18
N ILE A 69 0.37 -0.06 9.18
CA ILE A 69 1.83 -0.12 9.02
C ILE A 69 2.22 -1.26 8.07
N THR A 70 1.61 -2.42 8.22
CA THR A 70 1.88 -3.59 7.36
C THR A 70 1.57 -3.28 5.90
N THR A 71 0.39 -2.71 5.61
CA THR A 71 0.03 -2.35 4.22
C THR A 71 1.00 -1.33 3.62
N LEU A 72 1.48 -0.38 4.41
CA LEU A 72 2.51 0.58 4.00
C LEU A 72 3.84 -0.12 3.69
N LEU A 73 4.35 -0.94 4.61
CA LEU A 73 5.64 -1.64 4.44
C LEU A 73 5.61 -2.59 3.25
N LEU A 74 4.53 -3.34 3.05
CA LEU A 74 4.36 -4.21 1.90
C LEU A 74 4.37 -3.45 0.57
N SER A 75 3.79 -2.24 0.52
CA SER A 75 3.90 -1.40 -0.68
C SER A 75 5.35 -0.98 -0.95
N TYR A 76 6.12 -0.71 0.10
CA TYR A 76 7.53 -0.32 -0.01
C TYR A 76 8.44 -1.46 -0.46
N LEU A 77 8.06 -2.72 -0.24
CA LEU A 77 8.76 -3.87 -0.81
C LEU A 77 8.80 -3.84 -2.33
N VAL A 78 7.83 -3.19 -2.98
CA VAL A 78 7.79 -3.00 -4.44
C VAL A 78 8.44 -1.68 -4.85
N ILE A 79 8.18 -0.60 -4.10
CA ILE A 79 8.66 0.76 -4.44
C ILE A 79 10.19 0.84 -4.40
N PHE A 80 10.84 0.34 -3.35
CA PHE A 80 12.28 0.50 -3.19
C PHE A 80 13.12 -0.22 -4.27
N PRO A 81 12.91 -1.50 -4.62
CA PRO A 81 13.69 -2.13 -5.69
C PRO A 81 13.41 -1.51 -7.07
N THR A 82 12.25 -0.88 -7.24
CA THR A 82 11.88 -0.19 -8.47
C THR A 82 12.84 0.96 -8.79
N ILE A 83 13.39 1.67 -7.77
CA ILE A 83 14.36 2.75 -8.04
C ILE A 83 15.60 2.23 -8.74
N VAL A 84 16.16 1.11 -8.28
CA VAL A 84 17.35 0.49 -8.86
C VAL A 84 17.04 0.01 -10.28
N ARG A 85 15.89 -0.65 -10.46
CA ARG A 85 15.46 -1.17 -11.76
C ARG A 85 15.21 -0.05 -12.78
N LEU A 86 14.60 1.06 -12.37
CA LEU A 86 14.40 2.22 -13.23
C LEU A 86 15.72 2.87 -13.63
N ARG A 87 16.70 2.94 -12.72
CA ARG A 87 18.01 3.50 -13.05
C ARG A 87 18.82 2.66 -14.02
N GLN A 88 18.65 1.34 -13.97
CA GLN A 88 19.27 0.42 -14.91
C GLN A 88 18.58 0.45 -16.29
N ARG A 89 17.24 0.55 -16.31
CA ARG A 89 16.46 0.47 -17.56
C ARG A 89 16.36 1.80 -18.30
N TYR A 90 16.38 2.92 -17.59
CA TYR A 90 16.25 4.27 -18.14
C TYR A 90 17.40 5.15 -17.64
N PRO A 91 18.64 4.89 -18.09
CA PRO A 91 19.82 5.64 -17.65
C PRO A 91 19.80 7.09 -18.15
N ASP A 92 19.27 7.33 -19.35
CA ASP A 92 19.33 8.62 -20.06
C ASP A 92 18.25 9.63 -19.64
N VAL A 93 17.35 9.25 -18.72
CA VAL A 93 16.33 10.16 -18.21
C VAL A 93 16.97 11.18 -17.28
N GLU A 94 16.81 12.47 -17.59
CA GLU A 94 17.26 13.57 -16.74
C GLU A 94 16.57 13.52 -15.37
N ARG A 95 17.37 13.59 -14.29
CA ARG A 95 16.88 13.54 -12.91
C ARG A 95 17.20 14.85 -12.20
N PRO A 96 16.20 15.70 -11.91
CA PRO A 96 16.41 16.96 -11.18
C PRO A 96 17.08 16.77 -9.81
N TYR A 97 16.84 15.61 -9.19
CA TYR A 97 17.49 15.20 -7.95
C TYR A 97 18.38 13.98 -8.17
N GLN A 98 19.61 14.05 -7.64
CA GLN A 98 20.55 12.94 -7.62
C GLN A 98 20.96 12.63 -6.19
N VAL A 99 21.04 11.33 -5.86
CA VAL A 99 21.44 10.88 -4.53
C VAL A 99 22.92 11.19 -4.32
N PRO A 100 23.30 11.79 -3.18
CA PRO A 100 24.71 12.01 -2.84
C PRO A 100 25.50 10.70 -2.92
N GLY A 101 26.69 10.74 -3.52
CA GLY A 101 27.50 9.54 -3.77
C GLY A 101 27.07 8.70 -4.99
N GLY A 102 26.21 9.25 -5.86
CA GLY A 102 25.89 8.68 -7.16
C GLY A 102 25.26 7.29 -7.08
N HIS A 103 25.76 6.34 -7.88
CA HIS A 103 25.26 4.96 -7.90
C HIS A 103 25.52 4.20 -6.61
N ALA A 104 26.68 4.41 -5.98
CA ALA A 104 27.03 3.73 -4.73
C ALA A 104 26.15 4.22 -3.58
N GLY A 105 25.94 5.54 -3.46
CA GLY A 105 25.05 6.12 -2.45
C GLY A 105 23.60 5.66 -2.60
N LEU A 106 23.11 5.57 -3.83
CA LEU A 106 21.79 4.99 -4.10
C LEU A 106 21.70 3.52 -3.69
N TRP A 107 22.69 2.71 -4.07
CA TRP A 107 22.68 1.28 -3.74
C TRP A 107 22.71 1.06 -2.24
N LEU A 108 23.60 1.75 -1.53
CA LEU A 108 23.72 1.65 -0.08
C LEU A 108 22.43 2.07 0.63
N SER A 109 21.88 3.24 0.28
CA SER A 109 20.64 3.73 0.87
C SER A 109 19.45 2.81 0.58
N THR A 110 19.35 2.30 -0.65
CA THR A 110 18.27 1.38 -1.04
C THR A 110 18.38 0.06 -0.30
N VAL A 111 19.57 -0.54 -0.23
CA VAL A 111 19.76 -1.82 0.50
C VAL A 111 19.47 -1.63 1.97
N LEU A 112 19.99 -0.56 2.59
CA LEU A 112 19.78 -0.29 4.00
C LEU A 112 18.30 -0.16 4.34
N ILE A 113 17.55 0.68 3.61
CA ILE A 113 16.12 0.86 3.89
C ILE A 113 15.32 -0.40 3.53
N TYR A 114 15.70 -1.11 2.47
CA TYR A 114 15.00 -2.33 2.06
C TYR A 114 15.12 -3.42 3.11
N LEU A 115 16.29 -3.59 3.73
CA LEU A 115 16.48 -4.52 4.85
C LEU A 115 15.54 -4.19 6.02
N TRP A 116 15.42 -2.92 6.39
CA TRP A 116 14.48 -2.48 7.44
C TRP A 116 13.02 -2.72 7.07
N VAL A 117 12.64 -2.51 5.81
CA VAL A 117 11.28 -2.75 5.33
C VAL A 117 10.97 -4.24 5.31
N VAL A 118 11.91 -5.09 4.89
CA VAL A 118 11.75 -6.55 4.93
C VAL A 118 11.58 -7.02 6.38
N LEU A 119 12.46 -6.59 7.28
CA LEU A 119 12.38 -6.92 8.70
C LEU A 119 11.06 -6.44 9.32
N GLY A 120 10.70 -5.17 9.10
CA GLY A 120 9.47 -4.59 9.62
C GLY A 120 8.22 -5.27 9.05
N SER A 121 8.21 -5.62 7.76
CA SER A 121 7.11 -6.36 7.14
C SER A 121 6.95 -7.73 7.79
N TRP A 122 8.07 -8.42 8.05
CA TRP A 122 8.05 -9.72 8.71
C TRP A 122 7.50 -9.63 10.13
N VAL A 123 8.03 -8.73 10.96
CA VAL A 123 7.59 -8.55 12.35
C VAL A 123 6.13 -8.09 12.42
N ALA A 124 5.67 -7.25 11.49
CA ALA A 124 4.30 -6.75 11.49
C ALA A 124 3.29 -7.85 11.10
N VAL A 125 3.66 -8.81 10.24
CA VAL A 125 2.80 -9.95 9.87
C VAL A 125 2.92 -11.10 10.86
N PHE A 126 4.12 -11.37 11.37
CA PHE A 126 4.45 -12.49 12.25
C PHE A 126 5.12 -12.03 13.56
N PRO A 127 4.41 -11.28 14.43
CA PRO A 127 5.00 -10.78 15.66
C PRO A 127 5.36 -11.93 16.62
N GLY A 128 6.47 -11.77 17.33
CA GLY A 128 6.96 -12.77 18.29
C GLY A 128 7.74 -13.93 17.67
N THR A 129 8.01 -13.92 16.35
CA THR A 129 8.71 -15.03 15.68
C THR A 129 10.23 -14.88 15.65
N LEU A 130 10.77 -13.68 15.85
CA LEU A 130 12.21 -13.42 15.79
C LEU A 130 12.85 -13.37 17.18
N GLU A 131 12.06 -13.00 18.19
CA GLU A 131 12.46 -12.83 19.59
C GLU A 131 13.04 -14.13 20.18
N PRO A 132 12.43 -15.32 19.99
CA PRO A 132 13.04 -16.56 20.47
C PRO A 132 14.39 -16.89 19.81
N LEU A 133 14.62 -16.44 18.57
CA LEU A 133 15.88 -16.70 17.85
C LEU A 133 17.06 -15.91 18.42
N ILE A 134 16.77 -14.80 19.11
CA ILE A 134 17.76 -13.95 19.78
C ILE A 134 17.75 -14.16 21.31
N GLY A 135 17.05 -15.18 21.80
CA GLY A 135 16.97 -15.54 23.21
C GLY A 135 16.09 -14.61 24.05
N VAL A 136 15.11 -13.96 23.43
CA VAL A 136 14.14 -13.07 24.10
C VAL A 136 12.79 -13.76 24.17
N ASP A 137 12.24 -13.88 25.37
CA ASP A 137 10.88 -14.39 25.57
C ASP A 137 9.84 -13.39 25.06
N TYR A 138 8.79 -13.90 24.41
CA TYR A 138 7.74 -13.08 23.82
C TYR A 138 6.35 -13.54 24.28
N ASP A 139 5.73 -12.77 25.17
CA ASP A 139 4.32 -12.96 25.51
C ASP A 139 3.44 -12.19 24.53
N PHE A 140 2.75 -12.95 23.66
CA PHE A 140 1.85 -12.39 22.66
C PHE A 140 0.60 -11.79 23.29
N ALA A 141 0.00 -12.47 24.27
CA ALA A 141 -1.27 -12.06 24.85
C ALA A 141 -1.08 -10.78 25.66
N GLU A 142 0.04 -10.66 26.37
CA GLU A 142 0.43 -9.44 27.08
C GLU A 142 0.68 -8.27 26.10
N SER A 143 1.42 -8.51 25.02
CA SER A 143 1.81 -7.47 24.06
C SER A 143 0.64 -6.94 23.23
N TRP A 144 -0.29 -7.81 22.84
CA TRP A 144 -1.38 -7.46 21.91
C TRP A 144 -2.74 -7.32 22.59
N GLY A 145 -2.90 -7.88 23.79
CA GLY A 145 -4.20 -7.96 24.47
C GLY A 145 -5.25 -8.79 23.72
N VAL A 146 -4.81 -9.62 22.77
CA VAL A 146 -5.65 -10.54 21.98
C VAL A 146 -4.91 -11.84 21.72
N SER A 147 -5.65 -12.89 21.35
CA SER A 147 -5.04 -14.16 20.97
C SER A 147 -4.27 -14.02 19.65
N ARG A 148 -3.21 -14.82 19.50
CA ARG A 148 -2.44 -14.93 18.24
C ARG A 148 -3.33 -15.28 17.05
N ALA A 149 -4.27 -16.21 17.23
CA ALA A 149 -5.20 -16.61 16.17
C ALA A 149 -6.11 -15.45 15.73
N THR A 150 -6.61 -14.65 16.68
CA THR A 150 -7.43 -13.46 16.37
C THR A 150 -6.63 -12.45 15.56
N PHE A 151 -5.39 -12.16 15.98
CA PHE A 151 -4.50 -11.26 15.26
C PHE A 151 -4.18 -11.77 13.85
N GLU A 152 -3.74 -13.02 13.72
CA GLU A 152 -3.32 -13.60 12.44
C GLU A 152 -4.50 -13.67 11.47
N PHE A 153 -5.68 -14.11 11.94
CA PHE A 153 -6.89 -14.14 11.13
C PHE A 153 -7.26 -12.74 10.62
N PHE A 154 -7.24 -11.73 11.49
CA PHE A 154 -7.60 -10.36 11.12
C PHE A 154 -6.56 -9.74 10.16
N THR A 155 -5.28 -9.86 10.49
CA THR A 155 -4.18 -9.28 9.70
C THR A 155 -4.07 -9.96 8.33
N ILE A 156 -3.93 -11.29 8.29
CA ILE A 156 -3.82 -12.04 7.03
C ILE A 156 -5.11 -11.91 6.22
N GLY A 157 -6.28 -12.02 6.88
CA GLY A 157 -7.57 -11.83 6.22
C GLY A 157 -7.69 -10.46 5.57
N THR A 158 -7.27 -9.40 6.26
CA THR A 158 -7.25 -8.04 5.70
C THR A 158 -6.32 -7.94 4.50
N LEU A 159 -5.10 -8.49 4.59
CA LEU A 159 -4.14 -8.47 3.49
C LEU A 159 -4.67 -9.21 2.25
N VAL A 160 -5.31 -10.37 2.45
CA VAL A 160 -5.94 -11.13 1.37
C VAL A 160 -7.07 -10.32 0.72
N VAL A 161 -7.93 -9.68 1.52
CA VAL A 161 -9.02 -8.84 1.01
C VAL A 161 -8.47 -7.66 0.19
N ILE A 162 -7.43 -6.97 0.68
CA ILE A 162 -6.79 -5.85 -0.03
C ILE A 162 -6.18 -6.34 -1.34
N ALA A 163 -5.44 -7.46 -1.31
CA ALA A 163 -4.82 -8.03 -2.50
C ALA A 163 -5.87 -8.45 -3.54
N ALA A 164 -6.95 -9.10 -3.10
CA ALA A 164 -8.06 -9.48 -3.96
C ALA A 164 -8.75 -8.25 -4.57
N ALA A 165 -9.04 -7.22 -3.77
CA ALA A 165 -9.64 -5.98 -4.27
C ALA A 165 -8.75 -5.27 -5.31
N ALA A 166 -7.44 -5.22 -5.07
CA ALA A 166 -6.47 -4.65 -6.00
C ALA A 166 -6.42 -5.44 -7.32
N LEU A 167 -6.34 -6.78 -7.24
CA LEU A 167 -6.30 -7.65 -8.42
C LEU A 167 -7.61 -7.61 -9.22
N LEU A 168 -8.77 -7.67 -8.54
CA LEU A 168 -10.07 -7.58 -9.19
C LEU A 168 -10.27 -6.23 -9.88
N GLY A 169 -9.91 -5.14 -9.22
CA GLY A 169 -9.95 -3.81 -9.83
C GLY A 169 -9.04 -3.69 -11.05
N TYR A 170 -7.83 -4.22 -10.97
CA TYR A 170 -6.89 -4.24 -12.07
C TYR A 170 -7.38 -5.07 -13.27
N ILE A 171 -7.88 -6.29 -13.01
CA ILE A 171 -8.43 -7.19 -14.03
C ILE A 171 -9.66 -6.58 -14.68
N TRP A 172 -10.57 -5.99 -13.89
CA TRP A 172 -11.75 -5.29 -14.41
C TRP A 172 -11.31 -4.19 -15.37
N THR A 173 -10.41 -3.31 -14.93
CA THR A 173 -9.93 -2.19 -15.75
C THR A 173 -9.36 -2.67 -17.08
N ARG A 174 -8.52 -3.72 -17.06
CA ARG A 174 -7.98 -4.30 -18.29
C ARG A 174 -9.02 -4.93 -19.22
N ARG A 175 -10.08 -5.55 -18.67
CA ARG A 175 -11.12 -6.23 -19.46
C ARG A 175 -12.14 -5.27 -20.08
N PHE A 176 -12.57 -4.27 -19.33
CA PHE A 176 -13.73 -3.43 -19.70
C PHE A 176 -13.36 -1.98 -20.02
N GLN A 177 -12.13 -1.57 -19.75
CA GLN A 177 -11.60 -0.25 -20.12
C GLN A 177 -10.22 -0.40 -20.78
N PRO A 178 -10.07 -1.24 -21.83
CA PRO A 178 -8.84 -1.28 -22.61
C PRO A 178 -8.54 0.14 -23.12
N GLY A 179 -7.28 0.56 -23.04
CA GLY A 179 -6.85 1.95 -23.19
C GLY A 179 -7.51 2.66 -24.38
N SER A 180 -8.48 3.54 -24.09
CA SER A 180 -9.07 4.44 -25.08
C SER A 180 -8.03 5.49 -25.45
N ASP A 181 -7.45 5.43 -26.64
CA ASP A 181 -6.82 6.48 -27.50
C ASP A 181 -5.92 7.59 -26.89
N THR A 182 -5.71 7.66 -25.59
CA THR A 182 -4.82 8.65 -24.96
C THR A 182 -3.36 8.32 -25.26
N GLU A 183 -3.02 7.03 -25.37
CA GLU A 183 -1.70 6.58 -25.83
C GLU A 183 -1.40 7.05 -27.26
N GLN A 184 -2.41 7.13 -28.13
CA GLN A 184 -2.25 7.66 -29.50
C GLN A 184 -2.09 9.19 -29.51
N ARG A 185 -2.72 9.92 -28.57
CA ARG A 185 -2.55 11.39 -28.46
C ARG A 185 -1.17 11.82 -27.97
N PHE A 186 -0.48 11.01 -27.18
CA PHE A 186 0.91 11.29 -26.77
C PHE A 186 1.95 10.83 -27.81
N LEU A 187 1.57 9.90 -28.70
CA LEU A 187 2.42 9.40 -29.79
C LEU A 187 2.19 10.10 -31.14
N ALA A 188 1.19 10.97 -31.24
CA ALA A 188 0.98 11.84 -32.41
C ALA A 188 1.49 13.26 -32.10
N PRO A 189 2.75 13.59 -32.43
CA PRO A 189 3.16 14.99 -32.48
C PRO A 189 2.40 15.67 -33.62
N GLY A 190 1.50 16.58 -33.28
CA GLY A 190 0.94 17.62 -34.16
C GLY A 190 0.40 17.17 -35.52
N SER A 191 -0.92 17.02 -35.62
CA SER A 191 -1.65 17.28 -36.86
C SER A 191 -2.36 18.62 -36.76
#